data_AF-A0A3D1G593-F1
#
_entry.id   AF-A0A3D1G593-F1
#
_cell.length_a   1.000
_cell.length_b   1.000
_cell.length_c   1.000
_cell.angle_alpha   90.00
_cell.angle_beta   90.00
_cell.angle_gamma   90.00
#
_symmetry.space_group_name_H-M   'P 1'
#
loop_
_entity.id
_entity.type
_entity.pdbx_description
1 polymer ?
#
loop_
_entity_poly.entity_id
_entity_poly.type
_entity_poly.pdbx_seq_one_letter_code
_entity_poly.pdbx_strand_id
1 'polypeptide(L)'
;MRLLVAVFILASLSLANAKDIDQGAGNITDEYINELLKSCNNSSAIMLRAKIRLQTERNSAEVSRLAKQKMTEGFEACSQGDEEKAISLLNEALSIAEGGTDEYYGVDDTDVAKAVEGKGKLIPGTVKDAAETASSEGADDQSKPWWKFW
;
A
#
# COMPACT_ATOMS: atom_id res chain seq x y z
N MET A 1 15.51 -35.35 56.78
CA MET A 1 15.15 -35.53 55.36
C MET A 1 14.56 -34.24 54.85
N ARG A 2 15.31 -33.46 54.05
CA ARG A 2 14.86 -32.22 53.43
C ARG A 2 14.94 -32.42 51.91
N LEU A 3 13.81 -32.17 51.25
CA LEU A 3 13.61 -32.29 49.82
C LEU A 3 14.56 -31.37 49.04
N LEU A 4 15.12 -31.87 47.94
CA LEU A 4 15.63 -31.06 46.84
C LEU A 4 15.01 -31.57 45.54
N VAL A 5 13.87 -30.98 45.18
CA VAL A 5 13.28 -31.10 43.85
C VAL A 5 14.00 -30.08 42.98
N ALA A 6 14.86 -30.57 42.08
CA ALA A 6 15.51 -29.76 41.06
C ALA A 6 14.47 -29.42 39.97
N VAL A 7 13.90 -28.22 40.04
CA VAL A 7 13.10 -27.65 38.94
C VAL A 7 14.09 -27.05 37.93
N PHE A 8 14.36 -27.80 36.86
CA PHE A 8 15.03 -27.29 35.67
C PHE A 8 14.04 -26.36 34.95
N ILE A 9 14.05 -25.08 35.32
CA ILE A 9 13.36 -24.04 34.56
C ILE A 9 14.16 -23.84 33.27
N LEU A 10 13.77 -24.54 32.21
CA LEU A 10 14.06 -24.16 30.83
C LEU A 10 13.39 -22.81 30.58
N ALA A 11 14.04 -21.75 31.03
CA ALA A 11 13.77 -20.40 30.57
C ALA A 11 14.27 -20.33 29.13
N SER A 12 13.40 -20.70 28.19
CA SER A 12 13.50 -20.26 26.81
C SER A 12 13.63 -18.74 26.81
N LEU A 13 14.87 -18.26 26.69
CA LEU A 13 15.18 -16.90 26.31
C LEU A 13 14.69 -16.71 24.87
N SER A 14 13.39 -16.54 24.71
CA SER A 14 12.88 -15.73 23.63
C SER A 14 13.34 -14.31 23.90
N LEU A 15 14.56 -13.98 23.47
CA LEU A 15 14.90 -12.62 23.10
C LEU A 15 14.02 -12.26 21.90
N ALA A 16 12.73 -12.07 22.17
CA ALA A 16 11.89 -11.24 21.36
C ALA A 16 12.54 -9.87 21.45
N ASN A 17 13.30 -9.54 20.41
CA ASN A 17 13.61 -8.17 20.07
C ASN A 17 12.26 -7.52 19.74
N ALA A 18 11.47 -7.21 20.77
CA ALA A 18 10.47 -6.17 20.70
C ALA A 18 11.29 -4.89 20.49
N LYS A 19 11.68 -4.65 19.24
CA LYS A 19 12.00 -3.31 18.79
C LYS A 19 10.76 -2.50 19.15
N ASP A 20 10.90 -1.61 20.12
CA ASP A 20 9.94 -0.56 20.40
C ASP A 20 9.49 -0.01 19.05
N ILE A 21 8.26 -0.35 18.65
CA ILE A 21 7.56 0.31 17.56
C ILE A 21 7.03 1.63 18.16
N ASP A 22 7.96 2.44 18.66
CA ASP A 22 7.77 3.87 18.93
C ASP A 22 8.40 4.68 17.77
N GLN A 23 8.29 4.13 16.56
CA GLN A 23 8.34 4.96 15.37
C GLN A 23 6.92 5.46 15.19
N GLY A 24 6.64 6.65 15.70
CA GLY A 24 5.37 7.34 15.48
C GLY A 24 4.93 7.15 14.03
N ALA A 25 3.63 6.91 13.84
CA ALA A 25 2.94 6.50 12.60
C ALA A 25 3.20 7.36 11.33
N GLY A 26 4.17 8.27 11.35
CA GLY A 26 4.59 9.14 10.26
C GLY A 26 5.86 8.74 9.50
N ASN A 27 6.58 7.67 9.84
CA ASN A 27 7.76 7.30 9.04
C ASN A 27 8.07 5.79 9.00
N ILE A 28 7.10 4.98 8.54
CA ILE A 28 7.39 3.59 8.16
C ILE A 28 8.35 3.63 6.97
N THR A 29 9.61 3.27 7.23
CA THR A 29 10.65 3.29 6.20
C THR A 29 10.71 1.98 5.42
N ASP A 30 11.13 2.06 4.16
CA ASP A 30 11.35 0.86 3.33
C ASP A 30 12.45 -0.03 3.96
N GLU A 31 13.41 0.55 4.68
CA GLU A 31 14.44 -0.18 5.43
C GLU A 31 13.86 -1.09 6.52
N TYR A 32 12.83 -0.64 7.25
CA TYR A 32 12.21 -1.47 8.29
C TYR A 32 11.51 -2.69 7.69
N ILE A 33 10.75 -2.49 6.60
CA ILE A 33 10.10 -3.58 5.88
C ILE A 33 11.14 -4.54 5.28
N ASN A 34 12.27 -4.01 4.76
CA ASN A 34 13.36 -4.84 4.26
C ASN A 34 14.01 -5.70 5.36
N GLU A 35 14.01 -5.25 6.62
CA GLU A 35 14.47 -6.06 7.75
C GLU A 35 13.51 -7.21 8.03
N LEU A 36 12.19 -6.94 8.07
CA LEU A 36 11.16 -7.97 8.25
C LEU A 36 11.17 -9.01 7.12
N LEU A 37 11.49 -8.60 5.90
CA LEU A 37 11.62 -9.48 4.74
C LEU A 37 12.73 -10.52 4.89
N LYS A 38 13.78 -10.27 5.69
CA LYS A 38 14.87 -11.25 5.88
C LYS A 38 14.41 -12.52 6.57
N SER A 39 13.37 -12.44 7.41
CA SER A 39 12.78 -13.59 8.09
C SER A 39 11.46 -14.09 7.46
N CYS A 40 10.88 -13.33 6.53
CA CYS A 40 9.69 -13.73 5.78
C CYS A 40 10.08 -14.56 4.54
N ASN A 41 10.03 -15.89 4.63
CA ASN A 41 10.34 -16.78 3.50
C ASN A 41 9.08 -17.18 2.69
N ASN A 42 8.23 -16.21 2.36
CA ASN A 42 7.02 -16.43 1.58
C ASN A 42 7.05 -15.59 0.28
N SER A 43 7.14 -16.27 -0.87
CA SER A 43 7.25 -15.61 -2.18
C SER A 43 6.00 -14.85 -2.58
N SER A 44 4.82 -15.30 -2.16
CA SER A 44 3.54 -14.60 -2.40
C SER A 44 3.51 -13.27 -1.64
N ALA A 45 4.01 -13.24 -0.41
CA ALA A 45 4.12 -12.01 0.37
C ALA A 45 5.06 -10.99 -0.32
N ILE A 46 6.20 -11.46 -0.84
CA ILE A 46 7.15 -10.61 -1.60
C ILE A 46 6.50 -10.05 -2.87
N MET A 47 5.74 -10.88 -3.61
CA MET A 47 5.00 -10.44 -4.78
C MET A 47 3.92 -9.40 -4.44
N LEU A 48 3.20 -9.58 -3.32
CA LEU A 48 2.19 -8.62 -2.87
C LEU A 48 2.83 -7.26 -2.55
N ARG A 49 4.02 -7.22 -1.94
CA ARG A 49 4.74 -5.95 -1.73
C ARG A 49 5.02 -5.20 -3.02
N ALA A 50 5.47 -5.91 -4.07
CA ALA A 50 5.75 -5.27 -5.34
C ALA A 50 4.48 -4.62 -5.92
N LYS A 51 3.35 -5.33 -5.86
CA LYS A 51 2.04 -4.81 -6.29
C LYS A 51 1.62 -3.59 -5.47
N ILE A 52 1.70 -3.67 -4.14
CA ILE A 52 1.33 -2.57 -3.25
C ILE A 52 2.18 -1.33 -3.57
N ARG A 53 3.51 -1.46 -3.69
CA ARG A 53 4.39 -0.32 -4.02
C ARG A 53 3.98 0.37 -5.31
N LEU A 54 3.73 -0.41 -6.37
CA LEU A 54 3.29 0.12 -7.68
C LEU A 54 2.00 0.94 -7.58
N GLN A 55 1.03 0.50 -6.77
CA GLN A 55 -0.22 1.24 -6.59
C GLN A 55 -0.04 2.46 -5.68
N THR A 56 0.72 2.34 -4.59
CA THR A 56 0.95 3.47 -3.67
C THR A 56 1.67 4.66 -4.32
N GLU A 57 2.52 4.44 -5.32
CA GLU A 57 3.13 5.54 -6.09
C GLU A 57 2.11 6.33 -6.93
N ARG A 58 0.90 5.78 -7.11
CA ARG A 58 -0.21 6.30 -7.92
C ARG A 58 -1.40 6.74 -7.07
N ASN A 59 -1.19 6.98 -5.77
CA ASN A 59 -2.25 7.31 -4.83
C ASN A 59 -2.03 8.63 -4.13
N SER A 60 -3.06 9.10 -3.44
CA SER A 60 -2.91 10.17 -2.45
C SER A 60 -1.93 9.76 -1.35
N ALA A 61 -1.31 10.75 -0.70
CA ALA A 61 -0.37 10.50 0.39
C ALA A 61 -1.01 9.71 1.54
N GLU A 62 -2.29 9.96 1.85
CA GLU A 62 -3.00 9.29 2.94
C GLU A 62 -3.32 7.82 2.63
N VAL A 63 -3.84 7.52 1.44
CA VAL A 63 -4.06 6.13 1.00
C VAL A 63 -2.74 5.37 0.99
N SER A 64 -1.68 6.01 0.49
CA SER A 64 -0.34 5.43 0.47
C SER A 64 0.17 5.12 1.87
N ARG A 65 -0.07 6.01 2.84
CA ARG A 65 0.31 5.81 4.24
C ARG A 65 -0.44 4.63 4.86
N LEU A 66 -1.77 4.56 4.67
CA LEU A 66 -2.60 3.48 5.19
C LEU A 66 -2.22 2.11 4.59
N ALA A 67 -2.04 2.04 3.27
CA ALA A 67 -1.60 0.82 2.60
C ALA A 67 -0.22 0.37 3.09
N LYS A 68 0.74 1.30 3.27
CA LYS A 68 2.07 0.99 3.82
C LYS A 68 2.01 0.49 5.27
N GLN A 69 1.12 1.06 6.09
CA GLN A 69 0.89 0.61 7.46
C GLN A 69 0.39 -0.84 7.47
N LYS A 70 -0.65 -1.16 6.69
CA LYS A 70 -1.17 -2.53 6.60
C LYS A 70 -0.17 -3.52 6.01
N MET A 71 0.61 -3.08 5.02
CA MET A 71 1.70 -3.89 4.47
C MET A 71 2.75 -4.22 5.53
N THR A 72 3.06 -3.29 6.42
CA THR A 72 4.02 -3.50 7.53
C THR A 72 3.49 -4.51 8.52
N GLU A 73 2.23 -4.39 8.95
CA GLU A 73 1.57 -5.39 9.82
C GLU A 73 1.61 -6.80 9.20
N GLY A 74 1.42 -6.90 7.86
CA GLY A 74 1.52 -8.16 7.13
C GLY A 74 2.94 -8.75 7.16
N PHE A 75 3.98 -7.92 7.01
CA PHE A 75 5.36 -8.37 7.11
C PHE A 75 5.81 -8.70 8.53
N GLU A 76 5.26 -8.04 9.55
CA GLU A 76 5.45 -8.43 10.94
C GLU A 76 4.90 -9.84 11.19
N ALA A 77 3.67 -10.12 10.75
CA ALA A 77 3.09 -11.47 10.83
C ALA A 77 3.94 -12.49 10.08
N CYS A 78 4.39 -12.16 8.86
CA CYS A 78 5.24 -13.06 8.08
C CYS A 78 6.58 -13.35 8.78
N SER A 79 7.20 -12.33 9.38
CA SER A 79 8.46 -12.45 10.11
C SER A 79 8.36 -13.37 11.34
N GLN A 80 7.15 -13.54 11.87
CA GLN A 80 6.83 -14.41 13.01
C GLN A 80 6.42 -15.83 12.58
N GLY A 81 6.36 -16.10 11.27
CA GLY A 81 5.94 -17.38 10.69
C GLY A 81 4.42 -17.54 10.53
N ASP A 82 3.63 -16.49 10.76
CA ASP A 82 2.18 -16.51 10.55
C ASP A 82 1.84 -16.10 9.11
N GLU A 83 2.00 -17.04 8.19
CA GLU A 83 1.85 -16.80 6.75
C GLU A 83 0.40 -16.49 6.34
N GLU A 84 -0.59 -17.15 6.97
CA GLU A 84 -1.99 -16.93 6.64
C GLU A 84 -2.43 -15.50 6.97
N LYS A 85 -2.10 -15.04 8.18
CA LYS A 85 -2.36 -13.67 8.61
C LYS A 85 -1.58 -12.67 7.77
N ALA A 86 -0.33 -12.97 7.44
CA ALA A 86 0.49 -12.12 6.57
C ALA A 86 -0.19 -11.90 5.21
N ILE A 87 -0.64 -12.98 4.55
CA ILE A 87 -1.30 -12.90 3.26
C ILE A 87 -2.64 -12.14 3.36
N SER A 88 -3.42 -12.34 4.42
CA SER A 88 -4.65 -11.56 4.63
C SER A 88 -4.37 -10.06 4.69
N LEU A 89 -3.45 -9.64 5.56
CA LEU A 89 -3.10 -8.23 5.76
C LEU A 89 -2.48 -7.60 4.51
N LEU A 90 -1.67 -8.36 3.76
CA LEU A 90 -1.09 -7.89 2.50
C LEU A 90 -2.13 -7.74 1.39
N ASN A 91 -3.15 -8.60 1.33
CA ASN A 91 -4.27 -8.41 0.41
C ASN A 91 -5.15 -7.22 0.81
N GLU A 92 -5.36 -6.98 2.10
CA GLU A 92 -6.05 -5.77 2.57
C GLU A 92 -5.26 -4.51 2.19
N ALA A 93 -3.94 -4.51 2.38
CA ALA A 93 -3.07 -3.41 1.96
C ALA A 93 -3.16 -3.15 0.45
N LEU A 94 -3.19 -4.21 -0.36
CA LEU A 94 -3.36 -4.11 -1.80
C LEU A 94 -4.73 -3.54 -2.18
N SER A 95 -5.80 -4.01 -1.54
CA SER A 95 -7.17 -3.52 -1.78
C SER A 95 -7.30 -2.02 -1.49
N ILE A 96 -6.72 -1.54 -0.38
CA ILE A 96 -6.66 -0.11 -0.05
C ILE A 96 -5.95 0.66 -1.16
N ALA A 97 -4.80 0.15 -1.63
CA ALA A 97 -4.03 0.83 -2.65
C ALA A 97 -4.72 0.81 -4.02
N GLU A 98 -5.36 -0.28 -4.42
CA GLU A 98 -6.11 -0.39 -5.68
C GLU A 98 -7.35 0.50 -5.67
N GLY A 99 -8.10 0.53 -4.56
CA GLY A 99 -9.26 1.40 -4.39
C GLY A 99 -8.91 2.88 -4.56
N GLY A 100 -7.85 3.34 -3.89
CA GLY A 100 -7.42 4.73 -4.08
C GLY A 100 -6.88 5.03 -5.48
N THR A 101 -6.32 4.04 -6.18
CA THR A 101 -5.81 4.24 -7.55
C THR A 101 -6.97 4.34 -8.54
N ASP A 102 -8.05 3.59 -8.32
CA ASP A 102 -9.28 3.71 -9.10
C ASP A 102 -10.00 5.04 -8.82
N GLU A 103 -10.03 5.52 -7.58
CA GLU A 103 -10.53 6.87 -7.28
C GLU A 103 -9.70 7.94 -8.01
N TYR A 104 -8.36 7.82 -7.97
CA TYR A 104 -7.48 8.86 -8.51
C TYR A 104 -7.30 8.81 -10.04
N TYR A 105 -7.34 7.61 -10.63
CA TYR A 105 -7.04 7.35 -12.05
C TYR A 105 -8.14 6.60 -12.82
N GLY A 106 -9.21 6.18 -12.15
CA GLY A 106 -10.30 5.41 -12.77
C GLY A 106 -11.13 6.25 -13.73
N VAL A 107 -11.75 5.56 -14.70
CA VAL A 107 -12.70 6.15 -15.65
C VAL A 107 -14.11 5.80 -15.19
N ASP A 108 -15.05 6.74 -15.28
CA ASP A 108 -16.43 6.50 -14.85
C ASP A 108 -17.08 5.30 -15.57
N ASP A 109 -17.68 4.41 -14.78
CA ASP A 109 -18.24 3.15 -15.27
C ASP A 109 -19.41 3.39 -16.24
N THR A 110 -20.16 4.48 -16.08
CA THR A 110 -21.26 4.83 -16.98
C THR A 110 -20.74 5.28 -18.34
N ASP A 111 -19.59 5.96 -18.38
CA ASP A 111 -18.95 6.38 -19.62
C ASP A 111 -18.28 5.20 -20.34
N VAL A 112 -17.73 4.24 -19.60
CA VAL A 112 -17.30 2.95 -20.14
C VAL A 112 -18.47 2.19 -20.77
N ALA A 113 -19.62 2.10 -20.07
CA ALA A 113 -20.80 1.42 -20.58
C ALA A 113 -21.32 2.07 -21.88
N LYS A 114 -21.41 3.40 -21.93
CA LYS A 114 -21.81 4.12 -23.16
C LYS A 114 -20.85 3.87 -24.31
N ALA A 115 -19.54 3.80 -24.06
CA ALA A 115 -18.55 3.53 -25.09
C ALA A 115 -18.64 2.10 -25.64
N VAL A 116 -18.87 1.11 -24.77
CA VAL A 116 -19.08 -0.29 -25.17
C VAL A 116 -20.34 -0.45 -26.03
N GLU A 117 -21.40 0.29 -25.73
CA GLU A 117 -22.63 0.30 -26.53
C GLU A 117 -22.50 1.11 -27.84
N GLY A 118 -21.34 1.69 -28.14
CA GLY A 118 -21.11 2.55 -29.31
C GLY A 118 -21.83 3.90 -29.25
N LYS A 119 -22.35 4.27 -28.08
CA LYS A 119 -23.09 5.52 -27.82
C LYS A 119 -22.21 6.63 -27.25
N GLY A 120 -20.92 6.37 -27.04
CA GLY A 120 -19.95 7.32 -26.52
C GLY A 120 -18.52 6.97 -26.94
N LYS A 121 -17.57 7.87 -26.65
CA LYS A 121 -16.13 7.65 -26.87
C LYS A 121 -15.41 7.96 -25.57
N LEU A 122 -14.60 7.02 -25.09
CA LEU A 122 -13.70 7.25 -23.95
C LEU A 122 -12.64 8.28 -24.37
N ILE A 123 -12.52 9.36 -23.61
CA ILE A 123 -11.48 10.35 -23.80
C ILE A 123 -10.29 9.94 -22.91
N PRO A 124 -9.09 9.73 -23.47
CA PRO A 124 -7.94 9.42 -22.65
C PRO A 124 -7.64 10.58 -21.69
N GLY A 125 -7.59 10.29 -20.39
CA GLY A 125 -7.36 11.28 -19.32
C GLY A 125 -8.59 11.78 -18.59
N THR A 126 -9.82 11.37 -18.96
CA THR A 126 -10.99 11.61 -18.10
C THR A 126 -10.99 10.64 -16.92
N VAL A 127 -10.84 11.20 -15.72
CA VAL A 127 -10.87 10.50 -14.44
C VAL A 127 -12.21 10.74 -13.74
N LYS A 128 -12.64 9.79 -12.88
CA LYS A 128 -13.92 9.80 -12.16
C LYS A 128 -14.25 11.16 -11.50
N ASP A 129 -13.25 11.89 -11.00
CA ASP A 129 -13.44 13.17 -10.31
C ASP A 129 -12.95 14.43 -11.06
N ALA A 130 -12.47 14.33 -12.31
CA ALA A 130 -11.94 15.50 -13.05
C ALA A 130 -12.98 16.59 -13.36
N ALA A 131 -14.28 16.30 -13.19
CA ALA A 131 -15.34 17.28 -13.41
C ALA A 131 -15.42 18.35 -12.30
N GLU A 132 -14.96 18.09 -11.08
CA GLU A 132 -15.12 19.02 -9.95
C GLU A 132 -13.91 19.95 -9.71
N THR A 133 -12.74 19.64 -10.28
CA THR A 133 -11.52 20.48 -10.12
C THR A 133 -11.26 21.44 -11.28
N ALA A 134 -12.09 21.43 -12.34
CA ALA A 134 -11.97 22.34 -13.48
C ALA A 134 -12.82 23.62 -13.34
N SER A 135 -13.15 24.06 -12.13
CA SER A 135 -13.90 25.31 -11.90
C SER A 135 -13.43 26.10 -10.67
N SER A 136 -12.14 26.39 -10.61
CA SER A 136 -11.66 27.68 -10.10
C SER A 136 -10.14 27.80 -10.28
N GLU A 137 -9.69 28.33 -11.41
CA GLU A 137 -8.52 29.21 -11.44
C GLU A 137 -8.49 29.94 -12.78
N GLY A 138 -8.11 31.22 -12.70
CA GLY A 138 -8.44 32.27 -13.66
C GLY A 138 -8.09 31.98 -15.11
N ALA A 139 -9.02 32.35 -15.98
CA ALA A 139 -8.66 32.86 -17.29
C ALA A 139 -7.71 34.04 -17.10
N ASP A 140 -6.45 33.89 -17.50
CA ASP A 140 -5.79 34.82 -18.42
C ASP A 140 -4.38 34.34 -18.81
N ASP A 141 -4.20 34.27 -20.13
CA ASP A 141 -2.95 34.41 -20.89
C ASP A 141 -1.78 33.45 -20.62
N GLN A 142 -1.71 32.36 -21.40
CA GLN A 142 -0.51 32.07 -22.21
C GLN A 142 -0.78 30.98 -23.25
N SER A 143 -1.23 31.43 -24.41
CA SER A 143 -1.47 30.64 -25.61
C SER A 143 -0.18 30.39 -26.40
N LYS A 144 0.75 29.56 -25.91
CA LYS A 144 1.77 28.93 -26.79
C LYS A 144 2.10 27.50 -26.38
N PRO A 145 1.89 26.50 -27.26
CA PRO A 145 2.29 25.13 -26.98
C PRO A 145 3.83 24.97 -27.03
N TRP A 146 4.37 24.30 -26.03
CA TRP A 146 5.80 24.06 -25.80
C TRP A 146 6.50 23.18 -26.85
N TRP A 147 5.73 22.55 -27.74
CA TRP A 147 6.21 21.66 -28.81
C TRP A 147 6.76 22.39 -30.06
N LYS A 148 6.90 23.72 -30.04
CA LYS A 148 7.34 24.53 -31.19
C LYS A 148 8.83 24.95 -31.14
N PHE A 149 9.67 24.27 -30.36
CA PHE A 149 11.10 24.62 -30.19
C PHE A 149 12.09 23.56 -30.70
N TRP A 150 11.74 22.79 -31.73
CA TRP A 150 12.69 21.98 -32.52
C TRP A 150 12.58 22.29 -34.00
#